data_AF-A0A401Q9Y2-F1
#
_entry.id   AF-A0A401Q9Y2-F1
#
_cell.length_a   1.000
_cell.length_b   1.000
_cell.length_c   1.000
_cell.angle_alpha   90.00
_cell.angle_beta   90.00
_cell.angle_gamma   90.00
#
_symmetry.space_group_name_H-M   'P 1'
#
loop_
_entity.id
_entity.type
_entity.pdbx_description
1 polymer ?
#
loop_
_entity_poly.entity_id
_entity_poly.type
_entity_poly.pdbx_seq_one_letter_code
_entity_poly.pdbx_strand_id
1 'polypeptide(L)'
;MRLLSDDSSSFAGELRQLEEEHEKLFHKWMLQTQLGFSLILYGLGSKRELLEEFRSRMLEGTIHVVVNGFFPSITLKSILNSVTEEVLGYEGSFRNPVDQLNFIIRAFEEDSTLDLYLLIHNIDGQMLRGGRNQQILSQLSTIPGIHLIASIDHLNAPLMWDQTRSCLFNWLWYEVTTFKPYTEETSYENSLLVRQSGALALSSLTHVLRSLTPNARGIFKLLAQFQLENKDNPSYPGLSFQDFYQRCRDAFLVNSNLTLRAQLTEFRDHKLIRNKKGADGVEYLIIPVDAATLSDFLETEDRAT
;
A
#
# COMPACT_ATOMS: atom_id res chain seq x y z
N MET A 1 -19.62 -8.51 -6.02
CA MET A 1 -19.85 -9.80 -5.34
C MET A 1 -20.80 -9.57 -4.18
N ARG A 2 -22.08 -9.95 -4.29
CA ARG A 2 -23.06 -10.03 -3.19
C ARG A 2 -23.62 -11.45 -3.17
N LEU A 3 -22.80 -12.43 -2.82
CA LEU A 3 -23.20 -13.86 -2.93
C LEU A 3 -23.27 -14.59 -1.58
N LEU A 4 -22.86 -13.98 -0.47
CA LEU A 4 -22.91 -14.55 0.89
C LEU A 4 -23.03 -13.40 1.92
N SER A 5 -24.17 -12.71 1.99
CA SER A 5 -24.36 -11.58 2.93
C SER A 5 -25.39 -11.84 4.02
N ASP A 6 -25.90 -13.05 4.16
CA ASP A 6 -27.04 -13.37 5.03
C ASP A 6 -26.65 -13.91 6.41
N ASP A 7 -25.45 -13.59 6.90
CA ASP A 7 -25.08 -13.89 8.29
C ASP A 7 -25.49 -12.70 9.19
N SER A 8 -26.71 -12.76 9.73
CA SER A 8 -27.11 -11.86 10.82
C SER A 8 -26.34 -12.23 12.09
N SER A 9 -25.58 -11.29 12.65
CA SER A 9 -24.83 -11.52 13.89
C SER A 9 -25.78 -11.71 15.08
N SER A 10 -25.55 -12.76 15.87
CA SER A 10 -26.34 -13.09 17.06
C SER A 10 -26.22 -12.05 18.18
N PHE A 11 -25.17 -11.23 18.15
CA PHE A 11 -24.82 -10.24 19.18
C PHE A 11 -24.93 -8.79 18.67
N ALA A 12 -25.81 -8.54 17.70
CA ALA A 12 -25.95 -7.22 17.09
C ALA A 12 -26.34 -6.12 18.09
N GLY A 13 -27.05 -6.47 19.19
CA GLY A 13 -27.44 -5.50 20.22
C GLY A 13 -26.24 -5.03 21.04
N GLU A 14 -25.40 -5.96 21.49
CA GLU A 14 -24.19 -5.67 22.27
C GLU A 14 -23.15 -4.90 21.44
N LEU A 15 -23.04 -5.22 20.14
CA LEU A 15 -22.15 -4.49 19.22
C LEU A 15 -22.56 -3.02 19.07
N ARG A 16 -23.87 -2.72 18.99
CA ARG A 16 -24.36 -1.33 18.94
C ARG A 16 -24.07 -0.57 20.22
N GLN A 17 -24.24 -1.21 21.39
CA GLN A 17 -23.91 -0.57 22.66
C GLN A 17 -22.42 -0.19 22.73
N LEU A 18 -21.54 -1.06 22.21
CA LEU A 18 -20.11 -0.80 22.15
C LEU A 18 -19.78 0.36 21.19
N GLU A 19 -20.49 0.49 20.08
CA GLU A 19 -20.36 1.65 19.18
C GLU A 19 -20.78 2.95 19.89
N GLU A 20 -21.93 2.96 20.55
CA GLU A 20 -22.41 4.12 21.33
C GLU A 20 -21.44 4.54 22.45
N GLU A 21 -20.72 3.59 23.06
CA GLU A 21 -19.66 3.89 24.04
C GLU A 21 -18.47 4.61 23.40
N HIS A 22 -18.01 4.15 22.25
CA HIS A 22 -16.94 4.80 21.51
C HIS A 22 -17.35 6.18 20.99
N GLU A 23 -18.60 6.36 20.55
CA GLU A 23 -19.12 7.65 20.09
C GLU A 23 -19.06 8.74 21.16
N LYS A 24 -19.26 8.39 22.44
CA LYS A 24 -19.14 9.34 23.56
C LYS A 24 -17.74 9.93 23.67
N LEU A 25 -16.71 9.23 23.16
CA LEU A 25 -15.32 9.70 23.21
C LEU A 25 -15.00 10.74 22.12
N PHE A 26 -15.87 10.97 21.14
CA PHE A 26 -15.59 11.87 20.01
C PHE A 26 -15.25 13.30 20.45
N HIS A 27 -15.95 13.84 21.45
CA HIS A 27 -15.64 15.18 21.98
C HIS A 27 -14.26 15.21 22.66
N LYS A 28 -13.89 14.12 23.34
CA LYS A 28 -12.58 13.99 23.96
C LYS A 28 -11.48 13.91 22.92
N TRP A 29 -11.71 13.18 21.83
CA TRP A 29 -10.80 13.09 20.70
C TRP A 29 -10.57 14.46 20.06
N MET A 30 -11.65 15.20 19.78
CA MET A 30 -11.58 16.55 19.21
C MET A 30 -10.77 17.51 20.10
N LEU A 31 -11.02 17.50 21.41
CA LEU A 31 -10.28 18.32 22.36
C LEU A 31 -8.77 18.00 22.33
N GLN A 32 -8.42 16.71 22.29
CA GLN A 32 -7.02 16.29 22.31
C GLN A 32 -6.31 16.59 21.00
N THR A 33 -6.97 16.42 19.86
CA THR A 33 -6.40 16.79 18.55
C THR A 33 -6.12 18.28 18.47
N GLN A 34 -7.05 19.12 18.94
CA GLN A 34 -6.87 20.58 18.98
C GLN A 34 -5.72 21.02 19.90
N LEU A 35 -5.39 20.23 20.92
CA LEU A 35 -4.25 20.48 21.80
C LEU A 35 -2.90 20.01 21.21
N GLY A 36 -2.88 19.51 19.97
CA GLY A 36 -1.67 19.08 19.26
C GLY A 36 -1.24 17.63 19.54
N PHE A 37 -2.14 16.78 20.02
CA PHE A 37 -1.90 15.34 20.11
C PHE A 37 -2.41 14.63 18.85
N SER A 38 -1.64 13.66 18.35
CA SER A 38 -2.15 12.75 17.32
C SER A 38 -2.83 11.57 17.97
N LEU A 39 -3.94 11.11 17.40
CA LEU A 39 -4.70 9.98 17.94
C LEU A 39 -4.41 8.71 17.18
N ILE A 40 -4.25 7.62 17.93
CA ILE A 40 -4.10 6.31 17.33
C ILE A 40 -5.07 5.29 17.90
N LEU A 41 -5.87 4.73 17.01
CA LEU A 41 -6.91 3.77 17.34
C LEU A 41 -6.38 2.35 17.09
N TYR A 42 -6.34 1.56 18.15
CA TYR A 42 -5.98 0.15 18.09
C TYR A 42 -7.12 -0.70 18.66
N GLY A 43 -7.28 -1.91 18.13
CA GLY A 43 -8.32 -2.82 18.58
C GLY A 43 -8.78 -3.74 17.47
N LEU A 44 -9.41 -4.83 17.89
CA LEU A 44 -9.92 -5.87 17.01
C LEU A 44 -11.20 -5.41 16.29
N GLY A 45 -11.22 -5.60 14.98
CA GLY A 45 -12.32 -5.25 14.10
C GLY A 45 -12.05 -4.01 13.27
N SER A 46 -12.82 -3.85 12.19
CA SER A 46 -12.72 -2.67 11.34
C SER A 46 -13.15 -1.43 12.12
N LYS A 47 -12.28 -0.42 12.10
CA LYS A 47 -12.50 0.91 12.70
C LYS A 47 -12.97 1.94 11.68
N ARG A 48 -13.14 1.53 10.42
CA ARG A 48 -13.47 2.41 9.31
C ARG A 48 -14.82 3.09 9.54
N GLU A 49 -15.86 2.34 9.89
CA GLU A 49 -17.19 2.89 10.12
C GLU A 49 -17.19 3.92 11.26
N LEU A 50 -16.48 3.64 12.37
CA LEU A 50 -16.39 4.58 13.49
C LEU A 50 -15.67 5.88 13.11
N LEU A 51 -14.58 5.80 12.33
CA LEU A 51 -13.86 6.97 11.85
C LEU A 51 -14.70 7.77 10.82
N GLU A 52 -15.51 7.09 10.02
CA GLU A 52 -16.46 7.74 9.09
C GLU A 52 -17.59 8.44 9.85
N GLU A 53 -18.11 7.83 10.92
CA GLU A 53 -19.07 8.46 11.82
C GLU A 53 -18.45 9.68 12.52
N PHE A 54 -17.21 9.57 13.02
CA PHE A 54 -16.47 10.70 13.56
C PHE A 54 -16.35 11.84 12.54
N ARG A 55 -16.03 11.52 11.28
CA ARG A 55 -15.93 12.50 10.18
C ARG A 55 -17.26 13.21 9.96
N SER A 56 -18.35 12.45 9.83
CA SER A 56 -19.69 13.00 9.60
C SER A 56 -20.17 13.90 10.75
N ARG A 57 -19.95 13.51 12.01
CA ARG A 57 -20.49 14.27 13.16
C ARG A 57 -19.65 15.45 13.57
N MET A 58 -18.32 15.36 13.43
CA MET A 58 -17.39 16.32 14.03
C MET A 58 -16.63 17.16 13.01
N LEU A 59 -16.50 16.72 11.76
CA LEU A 59 -15.64 17.34 10.73
C LEU A 59 -16.39 17.97 9.55
N GLU A 60 -17.72 18.09 9.58
CA GLU A 60 -18.51 18.69 8.49
C GLU A 60 -18.14 20.17 8.19
N GLY A 61 -17.56 20.88 9.17
CA GLY A 61 -17.18 22.29 9.03
C GLY A 61 -15.67 22.55 8.89
N THR A 62 -14.84 21.52 8.88
CA THR A 62 -13.38 21.64 8.83
C THR A 62 -12.80 21.02 7.57
N ILE A 63 -11.63 21.52 7.16
CA ILE A 63 -10.90 20.93 6.03
C ILE A 63 -10.31 19.60 6.50
N HIS A 64 -10.67 18.51 5.83
CA HIS A 64 -10.20 17.18 6.20
C HIS A 64 -9.89 16.33 4.97
N VAL A 65 -8.86 15.49 5.10
CA VAL A 65 -8.42 14.57 4.06
C VAL A 65 -8.47 13.15 4.61
N VAL A 66 -9.13 12.25 3.88
CA VAL A 66 -9.25 10.84 4.24
C VAL A 66 -8.29 10.02 3.37
N VAL A 67 -7.38 9.32 4.03
CA VAL A 67 -6.39 8.43 3.40
C VAL A 67 -6.75 7.00 3.73
N ASN A 68 -7.00 6.21 2.68
CA ASN A 68 -7.22 4.77 2.81
C ASN A 68 -5.89 4.02 2.62
N GLY A 69 -5.19 3.74 3.71
CA GLY A 69 -3.89 3.07 3.71
C GLY A 69 -3.91 1.59 3.30
N PHE A 70 -5.08 0.95 3.35
CA PHE A 70 -5.26 -0.43 2.89
C PHE A 70 -5.29 -0.58 1.35
N PHE A 71 -5.42 0.51 0.59
CA PHE A 71 -5.35 0.43 -0.88
C PHE A 71 -3.92 0.15 -1.36
N PRO A 72 -3.71 -0.83 -2.24
CA PRO A 72 -2.37 -1.21 -2.69
C PRO A 72 -1.71 -0.16 -3.60
N SER A 73 -2.50 0.73 -4.23
CA SER A 73 -2.01 1.80 -5.10
C SER A 73 -1.69 3.10 -4.37
N ILE A 74 -1.93 3.18 -3.05
CA ILE A 74 -1.68 4.40 -2.30
C ILE A 74 -0.17 4.66 -2.20
N THR A 75 0.25 5.87 -2.52
CA THR A 75 1.64 6.29 -2.35
C THR A 75 1.71 7.52 -1.46
N LEU A 76 2.82 7.72 -0.76
CA LEU A 76 3.00 8.94 0.02
C LEU A 76 2.90 10.19 -0.87
N LYS A 77 3.40 10.10 -2.11
CA LYS A 77 3.32 11.20 -3.07
C LYS A 77 1.87 11.58 -3.38
N SER A 78 0.96 10.62 -3.54
CA SER A 78 -0.46 10.94 -3.77
C SER A 78 -1.09 11.62 -2.56
N ILE A 79 -0.70 11.24 -1.34
CA ILE A 79 -1.19 11.90 -0.11
C ILE A 79 -0.70 13.36 -0.07
N LEU A 80 0.60 13.58 -0.28
CA LEU A 80 1.16 14.93 -0.29
C LEU A 80 0.57 15.79 -1.40
N ASN A 81 0.35 15.22 -2.58
CA ASN A 81 -0.28 15.91 -3.70
C ASN A 81 -1.73 16.31 -3.40
N SER A 82 -2.54 15.42 -2.81
CA SER A 82 -3.91 15.77 -2.38
C SER A 82 -3.87 16.95 -1.38
N VAL A 83 -2.95 16.95 -0.42
CA VAL A 83 -2.80 18.09 0.50
C VAL A 83 -2.37 19.36 -0.24
N THR A 84 -1.39 19.31 -1.14
CA THR A 84 -0.92 20.53 -1.82
C THR A 84 -1.90 21.08 -2.87
N GLU A 85 -2.56 20.19 -3.62
CA GLU A 85 -3.47 20.57 -4.71
C GLU A 85 -4.85 20.95 -4.16
N GLU A 86 -5.41 20.15 -3.25
CA GLU A 86 -6.80 20.34 -2.77
C GLU A 86 -6.88 21.30 -1.58
N VAL A 87 -5.90 21.28 -0.67
CA VAL A 87 -5.92 22.15 0.53
C VAL A 87 -5.23 23.48 0.27
N LEU A 88 -4.03 23.46 -0.33
CA LEU A 88 -3.25 24.67 -0.58
C LEU A 88 -3.51 25.32 -1.96
N GLY A 89 -4.22 24.65 -2.87
CA GLY A 89 -4.52 25.16 -4.21
C GLY A 89 -3.29 25.34 -5.11
N TYR A 90 -2.20 24.63 -4.81
CA TYR A 90 -0.95 24.74 -5.58
C TYR A 90 -0.92 23.71 -6.72
N GLU A 91 -0.95 24.18 -7.96
CA GLU A 91 -0.99 23.34 -9.18
C GLU A 91 0.40 22.83 -9.65
N GLY A 92 1.46 23.06 -8.87
CA GLY A 92 2.82 22.65 -9.26
C GLY A 92 3.19 21.23 -8.81
N SER A 93 3.93 20.50 -9.65
CA SER A 93 4.46 19.17 -9.30
C SER A 93 5.84 19.28 -8.65
N PHE A 94 5.99 18.63 -7.50
CA PHE A 94 7.29 18.45 -6.85
C PHE A 94 8.00 17.16 -7.33
N ARG A 95 9.32 17.21 -7.45
CA ARG A 95 10.15 16.03 -7.79
C ARG A 95 10.51 15.19 -6.56
N ASN A 96 10.77 15.83 -5.42
CA ASN A 96 11.18 15.19 -4.20
C ASN A 96 10.12 15.41 -3.09
N PRO A 97 9.64 14.35 -2.42
CA PRO A 97 8.68 14.46 -1.33
C PRO A 97 9.15 15.33 -0.16
N VAL A 98 10.46 15.44 0.07
CA VAL A 98 11.02 16.27 1.15
C VAL A 98 10.86 17.76 0.85
N ASP A 99 11.02 18.16 -0.41
CA ASP A 99 10.86 19.56 -0.81
C ASP A 99 9.38 19.98 -0.74
N GLN A 100 8.48 19.05 -1.11
CA GLN A 100 7.03 19.23 -0.95
C GLN A 100 6.65 19.37 0.52
N LEU A 101 7.23 18.57 1.41
CA LEU A 101 7.02 18.70 2.85
C LEU A 101 7.48 20.08 3.37
N ASN A 102 8.67 20.53 2.97
CA ASN A 102 9.17 21.84 3.38
C ASN A 102 8.28 22.98 2.88
N PHE A 103 7.67 22.83 1.70
CA PHE A 103 6.68 23.78 1.18
C PHE A 103 5.41 23.79 2.04
N ILE A 104 4.89 22.62 2.40
CA ILE A 104 3.72 22.50 3.29
C ILE A 104 4.02 23.17 4.63
N ILE A 105 5.17 22.89 5.24
CA ILE A 105 5.57 23.51 6.52
C ILE A 105 5.52 25.03 6.43
N ARG A 106 6.11 25.62 5.38
CA ARG A 106 6.10 27.08 5.18
C ARG A 106 4.70 27.66 4.98
N ALA A 107 3.86 26.98 4.19
CA ALA A 107 2.51 27.44 3.95
C ALA A 107 1.66 27.48 5.24
N PHE A 108 1.79 26.46 6.10
CA PHE A 108 1.10 26.42 7.40
C PHE A 108 1.73 27.37 8.44
N GLU A 109 3.01 27.73 8.31
CA GLU A 109 3.65 28.77 9.13
C GLU A 109 3.17 30.18 8.74
N GLU A 110 2.92 30.42 7.45
CA GLU A 110 2.39 31.70 6.94
C GLU A 110 0.91 31.86 7.31
N ASP A 111 0.10 30.81 7.18
CA ASP A 111 -1.35 30.83 7.41
C ASP A 111 -1.75 30.04 8.66
N SER A 112 -1.63 30.69 9.82
CA SER A 112 -2.03 30.12 11.13
C SER A 112 -3.54 29.86 11.32
N THR A 113 -4.37 30.15 10.32
CA THR A 113 -5.84 29.91 10.36
C THR A 113 -6.25 28.61 9.68
N LEU A 114 -5.32 27.95 8.99
CA LEU A 114 -5.58 26.70 8.28
C LEU A 114 -5.45 25.53 9.24
N ASP A 115 -6.59 24.92 9.56
CA ASP A 115 -6.67 23.67 10.31
C ASP A 115 -7.06 22.52 9.36
N LEU A 116 -6.19 21.52 9.26
CA LEU A 116 -6.34 20.34 8.41
C LEU A 116 -6.42 19.08 9.27
N TYR A 117 -7.51 18.32 9.14
CA TYR A 117 -7.64 17.00 9.77
C TYR A 117 -7.26 15.89 8.79
N LEU A 118 -6.22 15.15 9.11
CA LEU A 118 -5.75 14.00 8.33
C LEU A 118 -6.23 12.70 8.98
N LEU A 119 -7.17 12.02 8.34
CA LEU A 119 -7.66 10.71 8.79
C LEU A 119 -7.00 9.61 7.98
N ILE A 120 -6.21 8.76 8.63
CA ILE A 120 -5.51 7.64 7.99
C ILE A 120 -6.10 6.33 8.47
N HIS A 121 -6.90 5.68 7.62
CA HIS A 121 -7.27 4.28 7.84
C HIS A 121 -6.05 3.40 7.54
N ASN A 122 -5.68 2.52 8.46
CA ASN A 122 -4.58 1.57 8.31
C ASN A 122 -3.24 2.25 7.97
N ILE A 123 -2.67 2.98 8.94
CA ILE A 123 -1.32 3.57 8.80
C ILE A 123 -0.23 2.50 8.58
N ASP A 124 -0.53 1.27 8.95
CA ASP A 124 0.24 0.05 8.78
C ASP A 124 0.01 -0.64 7.42
N GLY A 125 -0.65 0.01 6.46
CA GLY A 125 -0.77 -0.46 5.09
C GLY A 125 0.59 -0.71 4.43
N GLN A 126 0.70 -1.74 3.59
CA GLN A 126 1.98 -2.23 3.05
C GLN A 126 2.83 -1.13 2.39
N MET A 127 2.20 -0.20 1.68
CA MET A 127 2.88 0.92 1.01
C MET A 127 3.33 2.04 1.96
N LEU A 128 2.71 2.16 3.14
CA LEU A 128 3.01 3.19 4.14
C LEU A 128 4.03 2.70 5.19
N ARG A 129 4.30 1.40 5.29
CA ARG A 129 5.28 0.82 6.24
C ARG A 129 6.73 1.30 6.05
N GLY A 130 7.08 1.83 4.88
CA GLY A 130 8.43 2.29 4.58
C GLY A 130 8.90 3.36 5.58
N GLY A 131 10.12 3.22 6.12
CA GLY A 131 10.65 4.14 7.13
C GLY A 131 10.70 5.61 6.67
N ARG A 132 11.01 5.84 5.38
CA ARG A 132 10.96 7.18 4.77
C ARG A 132 9.53 7.77 4.79
N ASN A 133 8.52 6.94 4.58
CA ASN A 133 7.12 7.38 4.54
C ASN A 133 6.64 7.76 5.93
N GLN A 134 6.90 6.90 6.93
CA GLN A 134 6.59 7.20 8.33
C GLN A 134 7.33 8.43 8.84
N GLN A 135 8.56 8.66 8.38
CA GLN A 135 9.31 9.85 8.76
C GLN A 135 8.66 11.14 8.24
N ILE A 136 8.23 11.16 6.97
CA ILE A 136 7.53 12.31 6.40
C ILE A 136 6.17 12.53 7.09
N LEU A 137 5.42 11.45 7.36
CA LEU A 137 4.16 11.53 8.11
C LEU A 137 4.38 12.10 9.53
N SER A 138 5.46 11.71 10.20
CA SER A 138 5.79 12.22 11.54
C SER A 138 6.16 13.70 11.53
N GLN A 139 6.77 14.18 10.45
CA GLN A 139 7.06 15.62 10.29
C GLN A 139 5.79 16.41 10.02
N LEU A 140 4.84 15.86 9.25
CA LEU A 140 3.53 16.47 9.04
C LEU A 140 2.73 16.61 10.34
N SER A 141 2.75 15.59 11.21
CA SER A 141 2.02 15.64 12.49
C SER A 141 2.60 16.63 13.51
N THR A 142 3.81 17.13 13.27
CA THR A 142 4.42 18.16 14.15
C THR A 142 3.86 19.56 13.85
N ILE A 143 3.23 19.75 12.69
CA ILE A 143 2.70 21.04 12.26
C ILE A 143 1.44 21.35 13.09
N PRO A 144 1.35 22.51 13.76
CA PRO A 144 0.25 22.80 14.68
C PRO A 144 -1.13 22.87 14.00
N GLY A 145 -1.18 23.25 12.72
CA GLY A 145 -2.41 23.26 11.93
C GLY A 145 -2.78 21.91 11.31
N ILE A 146 -2.02 20.83 11.54
CA ILE A 146 -2.34 19.49 11.03
C ILE A 146 -2.65 18.56 12.20
N HIS A 147 -3.87 18.04 12.22
CA HIS A 147 -4.34 17.10 13.22
C HIS A 147 -4.44 15.69 12.63
N LEU A 148 -3.71 14.74 13.21
CA LEU A 148 -3.64 13.37 12.69
C LEU A 148 -4.46 12.40 13.54
N ILE A 149 -5.33 11.63 12.88
CA ILE A 149 -6.02 10.48 13.47
C ILE A 149 -5.74 9.26 12.61
N ALA A 150 -5.16 8.22 13.20
CA ALA A 150 -4.79 7.01 12.48
C ALA A 150 -5.38 5.76 13.11
N SER A 151 -5.66 4.74 12.30
CA SER A 151 -5.99 3.40 12.78
C SER A 151 -4.87 2.41 12.51
N ILE A 152 -4.73 1.43 13.41
CA ILE A 152 -3.79 0.31 13.29
C ILE A 152 -4.54 -1.02 13.40
N ASP A 153 -4.12 -2.03 12.63
CA ASP A 153 -4.62 -3.41 12.77
C ASP A 153 -3.52 -4.45 12.97
N HIS A 154 -2.31 -4.20 12.45
CA HIS A 154 -1.21 -5.13 12.49
C HIS A 154 -0.56 -5.16 13.88
N LEU A 155 -0.40 -6.37 14.44
CA LEU A 155 0.16 -6.59 15.77
C LEU A 155 1.52 -5.90 15.98
N ASN A 156 2.39 -5.99 14.96
CA ASN A 156 3.75 -5.44 15.01
C ASN A 156 3.85 -4.00 14.48
N ALA A 157 2.73 -3.29 14.28
CA ALA A 157 2.75 -1.93 13.76
C ALA A 157 3.63 -0.94 14.56
N PRO A 158 3.71 -1.00 15.90
CA PRO A 158 4.59 -0.09 16.65
C PRO A 158 6.08 -0.23 16.28
N LEU A 159 6.51 -1.34 15.68
CA LEU A 159 7.90 -1.52 15.22
C LEU A 159 8.30 -0.55 14.11
N MET A 160 7.34 0.11 13.45
CA MET A 160 7.61 1.11 12.42
C MET A 160 8.16 2.43 13.00
N TRP A 161 7.91 2.70 14.27
CA TRP A 161 8.29 3.94 14.93
C TRP A 161 9.46 3.70 15.87
N ASP A 162 10.54 4.41 15.61
CA ASP A 162 11.61 4.59 16.57
C ASP A 162 11.22 5.68 17.59
N GLN A 163 12.11 5.94 18.55
CA GLN A 163 11.87 6.97 19.56
C GLN A 163 11.66 8.35 18.92
N THR A 164 12.39 8.68 17.86
CA THR A 164 12.29 9.99 17.22
C THR A 164 10.94 10.20 16.55
N ARG A 165 10.47 9.24 15.75
CA ARG A 165 9.13 9.28 15.14
C ARG A 165 8.03 9.31 16.18
N SER A 166 8.15 8.51 17.25
CA SER A 166 7.15 8.47 18.32
C SER A 166 7.00 9.83 19.03
N CYS A 167 8.11 10.54 19.25
CA CYS A 167 8.08 11.90 19.80
C CYS A 167 7.41 12.90 18.84
N LEU A 168 7.69 12.80 17.54
CA LEU A 168 7.12 13.68 16.52
C LEU A 168 5.62 13.48 16.29
N PHE A 169 5.16 12.23 16.40
CA PHE A 169 3.74 11.93 16.29
C PHE A 169 2.94 12.35 17.53
N ASN A 170 3.56 12.38 18.71
CA ASN A 170 2.88 12.71 19.97
C ASN A 170 1.57 11.92 20.16
N TRP A 171 1.68 10.58 20.06
CA TRP A 171 0.54 9.67 20.04
C TRP A 171 -0.21 9.59 21.38
N LEU A 172 -1.54 9.66 21.31
CA LEU A 172 -2.45 9.17 22.32
C LEU A 172 -3.16 7.91 21.83
N TRP A 173 -3.01 6.84 22.60
CA TRP A 173 -3.52 5.52 22.26
C TRP A 173 -4.93 5.34 22.80
N TYR A 174 -5.84 4.93 21.92
CA TYR A 174 -7.21 4.61 22.25
C TYR A 174 -7.55 3.19 21.85
N GLU A 175 -8.04 2.44 22.83
CA GLU A 175 -8.63 1.13 22.60
C GLU A 175 -10.01 1.32 21.97
N VAL A 176 -10.16 0.77 20.77
CA VAL A 176 -11.39 0.78 19.99
C VAL A 176 -11.58 -0.60 19.38
N THR A 177 -12.19 -1.50 20.15
CA THR A 177 -12.51 -2.86 19.70
C THR A 177 -13.95 -2.87 19.19
N THR A 178 -14.18 -3.17 17.92
CA THR A 178 -15.52 -3.11 17.28
C THR A 178 -16.04 -4.48 16.88
N PHE A 179 -15.17 -5.48 16.77
CA PHE A 179 -15.48 -6.83 16.24
C PHE A 179 -16.11 -6.84 14.84
N LYS A 180 -16.13 -5.70 14.14
CA LYS A 180 -16.64 -5.60 12.76
C LYS A 180 -15.73 -6.36 11.79
N PRO A 181 -16.29 -7.04 10.79
CA PRO A 181 -15.50 -7.77 9.81
C PRO A 181 -14.69 -6.81 8.92
N TYR A 182 -13.47 -7.22 8.58
CA TYR A 182 -12.55 -6.48 7.71
C TYR A 182 -12.88 -6.65 6.22
N THR A 183 -14.10 -6.33 5.81
CA THR A 183 -14.59 -6.61 4.45
C THR A 183 -13.85 -5.83 3.38
N GLU A 184 -13.63 -4.54 3.59
CA GLU A 184 -12.99 -3.64 2.65
C GLU A 184 -11.46 -3.79 2.70
N GLU A 185 -10.90 -3.94 3.90
CA GLU A 185 -9.45 -4.04 4.12
C GLU A 185 -8.89 -5.35 3.54
N THR A 186 -9.60 -6.47 3.73
CA THR A 186 -9.17 -7.78 3.19
C THR A 186 -9.49 -7.96 1.70
N SER A 187 -10.31 -7.09 1.11
CA SER A 187 -10.64 -7.18 -0.32
C SER A 187 -9.41 -7.03 -1.22
N TYR A 188 -8.38 -6.33 -0.72
CA TYR A 188 -7.10 -6.12 -1.38
C TYR A 188 -5.98 -7.03 -0.87
N GLU A 189 -6.29 -7.99 0.00
CA GLU A 189 -5.32 -8.98 0.45
C GLU A 189 -5.36 -10.23 -0.43
N ASN A 190 -4.21 -10.91 -0.49
CA ASN A 190 -4.05 -12.12 -1.27
C ASN A 190 -4.74 -13.30 -0.56
N SER A 191 -6.01 -13.52 -0.87
CA SER A 191 -6.75 -14.69 -0.38
C SER A 191 -6.37 -15.95 -1.16
N LEU A 192 -6.16 -17.07 -0.44
CA LEU A 192 -5.94 -18.40 -1.03
C LEU A 192 -7.11 -18.87 -1.91
N LEU A 193 -8.31 -18.36 -1.65
CA LEU A 193 -9.56 -18.83 -2.25
C LEU A 193 -9.97 -18.05 -3.51
N VAL A 194 -9.33 -16.93 -3.82
CA VAL A 194 -9.75 -16.02 -4.90
C VAL A 194 -8.66 -15.89 -5.97
N ARG A 195 -9.06 -16.05 -7.25
CA ARG A 195 -8.19 -15.79 -8.41
C ARG A 195 -7.97 -14.27 -8.54
N GLN A 196 -6.71 -13.85 -8.46
CA GLN A 196 -6.29 -12.45 -8.47
C GLN A 196 -6.21 -11.85 -9.89
N SER A 197 -6.37 -10.53 -10.01
CA SER A 197 -6.16 -9.72 -11.23
C SER A 197 -5.69 -8.30 -10.84
N GLY A 198 -4.83 -7.67 -11.64
CA GLY A 198 -4.42 -6.26 -11.46
C GLY A 198 -3.37 -6.01 -10.37
N ALA A 199 -3.47 -4.90 -9.62
CA ALA A 199 -2.51 -4.45 -8.61
C ALA A 199 -2.28 -5.45 -7.45
N LEU A 200 -3.25 -6.32 -7.18
CA LEU A 200 -3.13 -7.43 -6.24
C LEU A 200 -2.09 -8.47 -6.69
N ALA A 201 -1.92 -8.61 -8.01
CA ALA A 201 -0.86 -9.43 -8.56
C ALA A 201 0.54 -8.84 -8.31
N LEU A 202 0.67 -7.52 -8.11
CA LEU A 202 1.98 -6.90 -7.84
C LEU A 202 2.44 -7.12 -6.41
N SER A 203 1.56 -6.94 -5.43
CA SER A 203 1.89 -7.24 -4.05
C SER A 203 2.18 -8.74 -3.88
N SER A 204 1.42 -9.63 -4.52
CA SER A 204 1.71 -11.06 -4.50
C SER A 204 3.02 -11.40 -5.20
N LEU A 205 3.29 -10.81 -6.37
CA LEU A 205 4.53 -11.01 -7.11
C LEU A 205 5.76 -10.54 -6.33
N THR A 206 5.72 -9.35 -5.72
CA THR A 206 6.81 -8.87 -4.85
C THR A 206 7.04 -9.80 -3.65
N HIS A 207 5.97 -10.30 -3.02
CA HIS A 207 6.10 -11.25 -1.91
C HIS A 207 6.72 -12.59 -2.34
N VAL A 208 6.28 -13.16 -3.46
CA VAL A 208 6.83 -14.42 -3.99
C VAL A 208 8.28 -14.22 -4.40
N LEU A 209 8.60 -13.15 -5.14
CA LEU A 209 9.96 -12.92 -5.62
C LEU A 209 10.96 -12.67 -4.48
N ARG A 210 10.54 -12.04 -3.36
CA ARG A 210 11.39 -11.90 -2.17
C ARG A 210 11.76 -13.23 -1.51
N SER A 211 10.97 -14.27 -1.70
CA SER A 211 11.27 -15.62 -1.20
C SER A 211 12.23 -16.40 -2.10
N LEU A 212 12.43 -15.93 -3.33
CA LEU A 212 13.31 -16.57 -4.31
C LEU A 212 14.78 -16.21 -4.10
N THR A 213 15.66 -17.09 -4.58
CA THR A 213 17.10 -16.86 -4.57
C THR A 213 17.48 -15.62 -5.42
N PRO A 214 18.61 -14.94 -5.11
CA PRO A 214 19.07 -13.80 -5.91
C PRO A 214 19.21 -14.11 -7.41
N ASN A 215 19.69 -15.31 -7.76
CA ASN A 215 19.83 -15.74 -9.15
C ASN A 215 18.45 -15.93 -9.81
N ALA A 216 17.49 -16.53 -9.11
CA ALA A 216 16.12 -16.66 -9.58
C ALA A 216 15.45 -15.29 -9.83
N ARG A 217 15.65 -14.33 -8.92
CA ARG A 217 15.22 -12.94 -9.11
C ARG A 217 15.87 -12.31 -10.34
N GLY A 218 17.17 -12.51 -10.54
CA GLY A 218 17.89 -12.05 -11.74
C GLY A 218 17.31 -12.64 -13.04
N ILE A 219 17.01 -13.94 -13.05
CA ILE A 219 16.40 -14.62 -14.22
C ILE A 219 15.03 -14.02 -14.52
N PHE A 220 14.22 -13.78 -13.48
CA PHE A 220 12.90 -13.15 -13.64
C PHE A 220 13.00 -11.70 -14.12
N LYS A 221 13.95 -10.91 -13.60
CA LYS A 221 14.22 -9.54 -14.06
C LYS A 221 14.59 -9.49 -15.54
N LEU A 222 15.48 -10.37 -16.01
CA LEU A 222 15.83 -10.45 -17.43
C LEU A 222 14.61 -10.75 -18.30
N LEU A 223 13.77 -11.72 -17.88
CA LEU A 223 12.54 -12.04 -18.60
C LEU A 223 11.60 -10.83 -18.68
N ALA A 224 11.44 -10.10 -17.57
CA ALA A 224 10.57 -8.92 -17.49
C ALA A 224 11.08 -7.76 -18.37
N GLN A 225 12.39 -7.47 -18.35
CA GLN A 225 13.01 -6.45 -19.19
C GLN A 225 12.77 -6.73 -20.68
N PHE A 226 12.98 -7.97 -21.13
CA PHE A 226 12.74 -8.33 -22.53
C PHE A 226 11.27 -8.27 -22.93
N GLN A 227 10.36 -8.61 -22.03
CA GLN A 227 8.94 -8.48 -22.30
C GLN A 227 8.51 -7.02 -22.44
N LEU A 228 9.15 -6.09 -21.70
CA LEU A 228 8.91 -4.66 -21.80
C LEU A 228 9.52 -4.05 -23.08
N GLU A 229 10.75 -4.44 -23.44
CA GLU A 229 11.41 -3.98 -24.67
C GLU A 229 10.63 -4.37 -25.94
N ASN A 230 9.95 -5.52 -25.92
CA ASN A 230 9.19 -6.03 -27.07
C ASN A 230 7.68 -5.74 -26.98
N LYS A 231 7.24 -4.93 -26.02
CA LYS A 231 5.82 -4.60 -25.79
C LYS A 231 5.17 -3.92 -27.01
N ASP A 232 5.94 -3.13 -27.75
CA ASP A 232 5.46 -2.34 -28.88
C ASP A 232 5.29 -3.15 -30.17
N ASN A 233 5.77 -4.41 -30.20
CA ASN A 233 5.69 -5.27 -31.37
C ASN A 233 4.54 -6.29 -31.24
N PRO A 234 3.36 -6.06 -31.86
CA PRO A 234 2.20 -6.95 -31.75
C PRO A 234 2.44 -8.33 -32.38
N SER A 235 3.47 -8.48 -33.20
CA SER A 235 3.86 -9.74 -33.82
C SER A 235 4.83 -10.57 -32.97
N TYR A 236 5.25 -10.09 -31.80
CA TYR A 236 6.20 -10.82 -30.95
C TYR A 236 5.49 -11.92 -30.13
N PRO A 237 5.78 -13.21 -30.39
CA PRO A 237 5.08 -14.32 -29.73
C PRO A 237 5.61 -14.62 -28.31
N GLY A 238 6.74 -14.02 -27.91
CA GLY A 238 7.43 -14.23 -26.62
C GLY A 238 8.89 -14.68 -26.81
N LEU A 239 9.59 -14.96 -25.70
CA LEU A 239 10.98 -15.44 -25.73
C LEU A 239 11.05 -16.96 -25.90
N SER A 240 11.89 -17.43 -26.83
CA SER A 240 12.17 -18.86 -26.98
C SER A 240 13.04 -19.36 -25.82
N PHE A 241 12.89 -20.63 -25.43
CA PHE A 241 13.71 -21.23 -24.37
C PHE A 241 15.22 -21.19 -24.70
N GLN A 242 15.59 -21.39 -25.97
CA GLN A 242 16.99 -21.43 -26.40
C GLN A 242 17.65 -20.06 -26.28
N ASP A 243 16.99 -19.01 -26.76
CA ASP A 243 17.50 -17.65 -26.67
C ASP A 243 17.56 -17.17 -25.22
N PHE A 244 16.54 -17.52 -24.42
CA PHE A 244 16.52 -17.19 -23.00
C PHE A 244 17.67 -17.85 -22.24
N TYR A 245 17.94 -19.13 -22.52
CA TYR A 245 19.06 -19.84 -21.91
C TYR A 245 20.42 -19.21 -22.24
N GLN A 246 20.65 -18.83 -23.50
CA GLN A 246 21.89 -18.16 -23.91
C GLN A 246 22.08 -16.87 -23.12
N ARG A 247 21.05 -16.04 -22.99
CA ARG A 247 21.12 -14.77 -22.26
C ARG A 247 21.31 -14.96 -20.75
N CYS A 248 20.65 -15.95 -20.14
CA CYS A 248 20.87 -16.28 -18.73
C CYS A 248 22.31 -16.77 -18.47
N ARG A 249 22.93 -17.42 -19.45
CA ARG A 249 24.32 -17.84 -19.39
C ARG A 249 25.28 -16.67 -19.56
N ASP A 250 24.99 -15.76 -20.48
CA ASP A 250 25.78 -14.53 -20.72
C ASP A 250 25.77 -13.61 -19.48
N ALA A 251 24.65 -13.58 -18.74
CA ALA A 251 24.51 -12.86 -17.48
C ALA A 251 25.05 -13.64 -16.25
N PHE A 252 25.68 -14.80 -16.44
CA PHE A 252 26.21 -15.67 -15.39
C PHE A 252 25.19 -16.11 -14.32
N LEU A 253 23.90 -16.13 -14.65
CA LEU A 253 22.84 -16.51 -13.70
C LEU A 253 22.66 -18.02 -13.58
N VAL A 254 23.00 -18.77 -14.64
CA VAL A 254 22.75 -20.20 -14.73
C VAL A 254 23.95 -20.95 -15.32
N ASN A 255 24.23 -22.13 -14.77
CA ASN A 255 25.33 -23.01 -15.18
C ASN A 255 24.92 -24.11 -16.19
N SER A 256 23.66 -24.54 -16.24
CA SER A 256 23.19 -25.66 -17.06
C SER A 256 21.74 -25.49 -17.53
N ASN A 257 21.37 -26.15 -18.63
CA ASN A 257 19.98 -26.19 -19.09
C ASN A 257 19.02 -26.78 -18.05
N LEU A 258 19.49 -27.74 -17.25
CA LEU A 258 18.67 -28.40 -16.22
C LEU A 258 18.32 -27.44 -15.08
N THR A 259 19.25 -26.59 -14.67
CA THR A 259 19.03 -25.61 -13.59
C THR A 259 18.10 -24.50 -14.03
N LEU A 260 18.18 -24.04 -15.30
CA LEU A 260 17.18 -23.11 -15.84
C LEU A 260 15.79 -23.75 -15.88
N ARG A 261 15.68 -25.02 -16.31
CA ARG A 261 14.39 -25.73 -16.35
C ARG A 261 13.77 -25.87 -14.95
N ALA A 262 14.58 -26.18 -13.94
CA ALA A 262 14.12 -26.26 -12.56
C ALA A 262 13.58 -24.91 -12.05
N GLN A 263 14.24 -23.81 -12.39
CA GLN A 263 13.78 -22.45 -12.07
C GLN A 263 12.50 -22.07 -12.81
N LEU A 264 12.39 -22.41 -14.09
CA LEU A 264 11.15 -22.20 -14.85
C LEU A 264 9.98 -23.04 -14.33
N THR A 265 10.23 -24.25 -13.83
CA THR A 265 9.18 -25.04 -13.16
C THR A 265 8.72 -24.38 -11.87
N GLU A 266 9.64 -23.85 -11.05
CA GLU A 266 9.32 -23.10 -9.84
C GLU A 266 8.46 -21.86 -10.16
N PHE A 267 8.84 -21.08 -11.18
CA PHE A 267 8.06 -19.92 -11.62
C PHE A 267 6.67 -20.30 -12.15
N ARG A 268 6.54 -21.48 -12.77
CA ARG A 268 5.25 -22.00 -13.24
C ARG A 268 4.36 -22.43 -12.06
N ASP A 269 4.93 -23.05 -11.05
CA ASP A 269 4.19 -23.52 -9.87
C ASP A 269 3.64 -22.32 -9.07
N HIS A 270 4.41 -21.22 -9.01
CA HIS A 270 3.94 -19.94 -8.49
C HIS A 270 3.08 -19.11 -9.47
N LYS A 271 2.78 -19.64 -10.67
CA LYS A 271 1.98 -19.00 -11.72
C LYS A 271 2.53 -17.64 -12.20
N LEU A 272 3.83 -17.41 -12.05
CA LEU A 272 4.52 -16.20 -12.50
C LEU A 272 4.75 -16.18 -14.01
N ILE A 273 4.86 -17.35 -14.64
CA ILE A 273 5.10 -17.49 -16.09
C ILE A 273 4.07 -18.44 -16.70
N ARG A 274 3.69 -18.18 -17.95
CA ARG A 274 2.92 -19.08 -18.81
C ARG A 274 3.71 -19.44 -20.06
N ASN A 275 3.60 -20.70 -20.47
CA ASN A 275 4.12 -21.15 -21.75
C ASN A 275 3.03 -20.98 -22.81
N LYS A 276 3.35 -20.25 -23.87
CA LYS A 276 2.51 -20.15 -25.07
C LYS A 276 3.18 -20.94 -26.18
N LYS A 277 2.50 -21.94 -26.71
CA LYS A 277 2.98 -22.66 -27.90
C LYS A 277 2.65 -21.83 -29.14
N GLY A 278 3.67 -21.50 -29.92
CA GLY A 278 3.50 -20.84 -31.21
C GLY A 278 2.93 -21.78 -32.27
N ALA A 279 2.49 -21.22 -33.39
CA ALA A 279 2.05 -22.01 -34.55
C ALA A 279 3.17 -22.94 -35.08
N ASP A 280 4.42 -22.56 -34.87
CA ASP A 280 5.63 -23.30 -35.27
C ASP A 280 6.01 -24.42 -34.29
N GLY A 281 5.22 -24.64 -33.23
CA GLY A 281 5.49 -25.66 -32.19
C GLY A 281 6.56 -25.27 -31.16
N VAL A 282 7.19 -24.09 -31.31
CA VAL A 282 8.14 -23.53 -30.34
C VAL A 282 7.41 -23.05 -29.09
N GLU A 283 7.98 -23.33 -27.92
CA GLU A 283 7.47 -22.84 -26.63
C GLU A 283 8.03 -21.45 -26.31
N TYR A 284 7.12 -20.50 -26.11
CA TYR A 284 7.42 -19.12 -25.73
C TYR A 284 7.08 -18.88 -24.26
N LEU A 285 7.95 -18.19 -23.55
CA LEU A 285 7.79 -17.79 -22.16
C LEU A 285 7.16 -16.39 -22.08
N ILE A 286 6.07 -16.24 -21.33
CA ILE A 286 5.35 -14.97 -21.16
C ILE A 286 4.96 -14.78 -19.69
N ILE A 287 5.14 -13.58 -19.16
CA ILE A 287 4.64 -13.18 -17.85
C ILE A 287 3.19 -12.66 -18.02
N PRO A 288 2.19 -13.26 -17.36
CA PRO A 288 0.78 -12.89 -17.49
C PRO A 288 0.42 -11.67 -16.60
N VAL A 289 1.22 -10.61 -16.68
CA VAL A 289 1.06 -9.38 -15.90
C VAL A 289 1.05 -8.19 -16.85
N ASP A 290 0.28 -7.15 -16.54
CA ASP A 290 0.21 -5.96 -17.38
C ASP A 290 1.57 -5.24 -17.40
N ALA A 291 1.90 -4.63 -18.52
CA ALA A 291 3.20 -4.04 -18.71
C ALA A 291 3.41 -2.77 -17.87
N ALA A 292 2.36 -2.00 -17.55
CA ALA A 292 2.47 -0.88 -16.60
C ALA A 292 2.83 -1.40 -15.19
N THR A 293 2.19 -2.49 -14.78
CA THR A 293 2.49 -3.11 -13.50
C THR A 293 3.91 -3.72 -13.46
N LEU A 294 4.40 -4.26 -14.57
CA LEU A 294 5.77 -4.77 -14.68
C LEU A 294 6.84 -3.66 -14.63
N SER A 295 6.59 -2.49 -15.22
CA SER A 295 7.51 -1.36 -15.11
C SER A 295 7.62 -0.86 -13.67
N ASP A 296 6.48 -0.71 -12.98
CA ASP A 296 6.43 -0.28 -11.59
C ASP A 296 7.19 -1.27 -10.68
N PHE A 297 7.07 -2.56 -10.97
CA PHE A 297 7.80 -3.61 -10.25
C PHE A 297 9.32 -3.47 -10.41
N LEU A 298 9.82 -3.30 -11.65
CA LEU A 298 11.25 -3.14 -11.90
C LEU A 298 11.81 -1.89 -11.21
N GLU A 299 11.10 -0.77 -11.29
CA GLU A 299 11.49 0.46 -10.58
C GLU A 299 11.55 0.28 -9.05
N THR A 300 10.64 -0.54 -8.50
CA THR A 300 10.58 -0.79 -7.05
C THR A 300 11.72 -1.69 -6.59
N GLU A 301 12.05 -2.74 -7.35
CA GLU A 301 13.17 -3.64 -7.07
C GLU A 301 14.52 -2.94 -7.18
N ASP A 302 14.70 -2.08 -8.18
CA ASP A 302 15.97 -1.36 -8.38
C ASP A 302 16.20 -0.29 -7.31
N ARG A 303 15.15 0.16 -6.61
CA ARG A 303 15.27 1.00 -5.41
C ARG A 303 15.58 0.22 -4.13
N ALA A 304 15.40 -1.11 -4.14
CA ALA A 304 15.58 -1.97 -2.97
C ALA A 304 16.97 -2.64 -2.92
N THR A 305 17.71 -2.66 -4.03
CA THR A 305 19.13 -3.04 -4.13
C THR A 305 20.04 -1.84 -3.96
#